data_AF-A0A837NSU5-F1
#
_entry.id   AF-A0A837NSU5-F1
#
_cell.length_a   1.000
_cell.length_b   1.000
_cell.length_c   1.000
_cell.angle_alpha   90.00
_cell.angle_beta   90.00
_cell.angle_gamma   90.00
#
_symmetry.space_group_name_H-M   'P 1'
#
loop_
_entity.id
_entity.type
_entity.pdbx_description
1 polymer ?
#
loop_
_entity_poly.entity_id
_entity_poly.type
_entity_poly.pdbx_seq_one_letter_code
_entity_poly.pdbx_strand_id
1 'polypeptide(L)'
;MRWLIIKNAFITLTIGFGIVWLISRGDYLATASVYPIDFVFLWLGVVLAGFASIYTIDDLQRGSWHKSAMIYAFYYYGAFGLFADGHVADWAHSTGYIEKLFMSGFIIFVSLFSIVVPLIVFTISVIQAHLLSIAVENRQL
;
A
#
# COMPACT_ATOMS: atom_id res chain seq x y z
N MET A 1 17.42 5.59 -14.67
CA MET A 1 16.20 4.83 -14.36
C MET A 1 16.26 4.08 -13.03
N ARG A 2 17.27 3.24 -12.75
CA ARG A 2 17.41 2.48 -11.48
C ARG A 2 17.21 3.31 -10.21
N TRP A 3 17.78 4.52 -10.15
CA TRP A 3 17.60 5.37 -8.97
C TRP A 3 16.17 5.85 -8.75
N LEU A 4 15.41 6.06 -9.83
CA LEU A 4 14.02 6.47 -9.75
C LEU A 4 13.16 5.32 -9.21
N ILE A 5 13.44 4.08 -9.65
CA ILE A 5 12.79 2.87 -9.13
C ILE A 5 13.00 2.76 -7.62
N ILE A 6 14.23 2.89 -7.13
CA ILE A 6 14.52 2.75 -5.70
C ILE A 6 13.84 3.87 -4.89
N LYS A 7 13.92 5.13 -5.35
CA LYS A 7 13.24 6.26 -4.67
C LYS A 7 11.73 6.07 -4.61
N ASN A 8 11.12 5.67 -5.72
CA ASN A 8 9.68 5.44 -5.78
C ASN A 8 9.25 4.24 -4.93
N ALA A 9 10.04 3.16 -4.89
CA ALA A 9 9.79 2.04 -3.99
C ALA A 9 9.85 2.48 -2.51
N PHE A 10 10.83 3.32 -2.15
CA PHE A 10 10.96 3.86 -0.80
C PHE A 10 9.78 4.77 -0.40
N ILE A 11 9.34 5.65 -1.30
CA ILE A 11 8.15 6.50 -1.10
C ILE A 11 6.90 5.63 -0.93
N THR A 12 6.72 4.65 -1.81
CA THR A 12 5.60 3.70 -1.77
C THR A 12 5.56 2.95 -0.44
N LEU A 13 6.71 2.49 0.04
CA LEU A 13 6.84 1.84 1.34
C LEU A 13 6.54 2.77 2.49
N THR A 14 7.02 4.01 2.43
CA THR A 14 6.81 4.98 3.51
C THR A 14 5.33 5.32 3.65
N ILE A 15 4.62 5.50 2.54
CA ILE A 15 3.18 5.75 2.55
C ILE A 15 2.42 4.51 3.02
N GLY A 16 2.77 3.32 2.52
CA GLY A 16 2.17 2.06 2.98
C GLY A 16 2.37 1.83 4.49
N PHE A 17 3.57 2.06 5.00
CA PHE A 17 3.87 1.98 6.43
C PHE A 17 3.14 3.05 7.23
N GLY A 18 2.99 4.26 6.68
CA GLY A 18 2.18 5.32 7.28
C GLY A 18 0.71 4.90 7.47
N ILE A 19 0.14 4.19 6.48
CA ILE A 19 -1.22 3.62 6.58
C ILE A 19 -1.28 2.59 7.72
N VAL A 20 -0.35 1.63 7.74
CA VAL A 20 -0.27 0.59 8.80
C VAL A 20 -0.12 1.22 10.19
N TRP A 21 0.75 2.23 10.31
CA TRP A 21 0.98 2.96 11.55
C TRP A 21 -0.28 3.69 12.05
N LEU A 22 -1.00 4.35 11.15
CA LEU A 22 -2.23 5.06 11.50
C LEU A 22 -3.34 4.11 11.96
N ILE A 23 -3.50 2.97 11.27
CA ILE A 23 -4.52 1.96 11.61
C ILE A 23 -4.23 1.33 12.97
N SER A 24 -2.98 0.97 13.22
CA SER A 24 -2.53 0.41 14.49
C SER A 24 -2.43 1.43 15.63
N ARG A 25 -2.76 2.71 15.38
CA ARG A 25 -2.61 3.83 16.34
C ARG A 25 -1.18 3.93 16.92
N GLY A 26 -0.19 3.51 16.14
CA GLY A 26 1.22 3.50 16.49
C GLY A 26 1.70 2.27 17.29
N ASP A 27 0.83 1.29 17.56
CA ASP A 27 1.20 0.09 18.32
C ASP A 27 1.63 -1.09 17.44
N TYR A 28 1.80 -0.86 16.14
CA TYR A 28 2.08 -1.91 15.15
C TYR A 28 3.22 -2.86 15.56
N LEU A 29 4.34 -2.33 16.08
CA LEU A 29 5.49 -3.17 16.43
C LEU A 29 5.20 -4.12 17.61
N ALA A 30 4.42 -3.67 18.58
CA ALA A 30 3.99 -4.54 19.67
C ALA A 30 3.04 -5.61 19.15
N THR A 31 2.09 -5.22 18.30
CA THR A 31 1.15 -6.14 17.68
C THR A 31 1.85 -7.20 16.83
N ALA A 32 2.77 -6.82 15.95
CA ALA A 32 3.54 -7.75 15.13
C ALA A 32 4.42 -8.71 15.96
N SER A 33 4.85 -8.29 17.16
CA SER A 33 5.60 -9.15 18.07
C SER A 33 4.74 -10.27 18.69
N VAL A 34 3.43 -10.04 18.82
CA VAL A 34 2.46 -11.04 19.28
C VAL A 34 1.94 -11.89 18.13
N TYR A 35 1.82 -11.31 16.93
CA TYR A 35 1.33 -11.94 15.71
C TYR A 35 2.42 -11.97 14.63
N PRO A 36 3.33 -12.96 14.65
CA PRO A 36 4.50 -13.00 13.73
C PRO A 36 4.15 -12.98 12.25
N ILE A 37 2.91 -13.34 11.91
CA ILE A 37 2.41 -13.32 10.54
C ILE A 37 2.42 -11.91 9.93
N ASP A 38 2.29 -10.88 10.76
CA ASP A 38 2.34 -9.48 10.34
C ASP A 38 3.71 -9.11 9.77
N PHE A 39 4.79 -9.69 10.32
CA PHE A 39 6.13 -9.54 9.74
C PHE A 39 6.22 -10.15 8.34
N VAL A 40 5.57 -11.28 8.08
CA VAL A 40 5.57 -11.91 6.75
C VAL A 40 4.87 -11.01 5.74
N PHE A 41 3.72 -10.44 6.11
CA PHE A 41 3.00 -9.51 5.23
C PHE A 41 3.71 -8.16 5.07
N LEU A 42 4.51 -7.73 6.06
CA LEU A 42 5.37 -6.56 5.92
C LEU A 42 6.48 -6.83 4.89
N TRP A 43 7.14 -8.00 4.96
CA TRP A 43 8.11 -8.41 3.96
C TRP A 43 7.48 -8.50 2.56
N LEU A 44 6.27 -9.04 2.45
CA LEU A 44 5.52 -9.03 1.21
C LEU A 44 5.27 -7.59 0.73
N GLY A 45 4.92 -6.67 1.61
CA GLY A 45 4.77 -5.25 1.31
C GLY A 45 6.04 -4.61 0.74
N VAL A 46 7.23 -4.98 1.25
CA VAL A 46 8.54 -4.55 0.70
C VAL A 46 8.73 -5.03 -0.72
N VAL A 47 8.49 -6.32 -0.96
CA VAL A 47 8.62 -6.93 -2.30
C VAL A 47 7.64 -6.29 -3.28
N LEU A 48 6.38 -6.13 -2.88
CA LEU A 48 5.33 -5.54 -3.70
C LEU A 48 5.60 -4.06 -4.02
N ALA A 49 6.21 -3.28 -3.12
CA ALA A 49 6.60 -1.91 -3.43
C ALA A 49 7.70 -1.84 -4.51
N GLY A 50 8.62 -2.80 -4.51
CA GLY A 50 9.60 -2.96 -5.58
C GLY A 50 8.94 -3.21 -6.93
N PHE A 51 8.00 -4.16 -6.99
CA PHE A 51 7.23 -4.45 -8.21
C PHE A 51 6.37 -3.27 -8.64
N ALA A 52 5.60 -2.67 -7.72
CA ALA A 52 4.80 -1.48 -7.98
C ALA A 52 5.67 -0.38 -8.59
N SER A 53 6.88 -0.18 -8.07
CA SER A 53 7.79 0.83 -8.60
C SER A 53 8.29 0.54 -10.02
N ILE A 54 8.63 -0.72 -10.33
CA ILE A 54 9.04 -1.12 -11.67
C ILE A 54 7.90 -0.90 -12.67
N TYR A 55 6.71 -1.42 -12.37
CA TYR A 55 5.56 -1.35 -13.29
C TYR A 55 5.03 0.07 -13.46
N THR A 56 4.94 0.85 -12.38
CA THR A 56 4.46 2.25 -12.45
C THR A 56 5.38 3.12 -13.30
N ILE A 57 6.69 2.91 -13.26
CA ILE A 57 7.65 3.63 -14.11
C ILE A 57 7.52 3.20 -15.58
N ASP A 58 7.42 1.91 -15.87
CA ASP A 58 7.20 1.41 -17.24
C ASP A 58 5.89 1.96 -17.84
N ASP A 59 4.80 1.96 -17.06
CA ASP A 59 3.51 2.55 -17.46
C ASP A 59 3.63 4.05 -17.76
N LEU A 60 4.38 4.79 -16.93
CA LEU A 60 4.60 6.22 -17.12
C LEU A 60 5.45 6.54 -18.34
N GLN A 61 6.46 5.73 -18.64
CA GLN A 61 7.24 5.86 -19.88
C GLN A 61 6.36 5.66 -21.13
N ARG A 62 5.24 4.96 -21.00
CA ARG A 62 4.23 4.75 -22.06
C ARG A 62 3.06 5.74 -21.98
N GLY A 63 3.15 6.78 -21.14
CA GLY A 63 2.10 7.78 -20.96
C GLY A 63 0.84 7.28 -20.25
N SER A 64 0.88 6.10 -19.63
CA SER A 64 -0.29 5.43 -19.00
C SER A 64 -0.39 5.71 -17.50
N TRP A 65 -0.34 6.98 -17.09
CA TRP A 65 -0.28 7.38 -15.67
C TRP A 65 -1.45 6.88 -14.81
N HIS A 66 -2.64 6.70 -15.40
CA HIS A 66 -3.81 6.17 -14.73
C HIS A 66 -3.62 4.72 -14.25
N LYS A 67 -2.86 3.91 -15.00
CA LYS A 67 -2.51 2.53 -14.59
C LYS A 67 -1.60 2.56 -13.37
N SER A 68 -0.63 3.47 -13.35
CA SER A 68 0.24 3.69 -12.19
C SER A 68 -0.56 4.09 -10.95
N ALA A 69 -1.54 4.98 -11.10
CA ALA A 69 -2.45 5.35 -10.02
C ALA A 69 -3.24 4.14 -9.49
N MET A 70 -3.73 3.26 -10.38
CA MET A 70 -4.39 2.02 -9.96
C MET A 70 -3.45 1.09 -9.19
N ILE A 71 -2.21 0.89 -9.66
CA ILE A 71 -1.21 0.06 -8.97
C ILE A 71 -0.98 0.56 -7.54
N TYR A 72 -0.82 1.88 -7.35
CA TYR A 72 -0.69 2.46 -6.02
C TYR A 72 -1.95 2.25 -5.18
N ALA A 73 -3.14 2.42 -5.76
CA ALA A 73 -4.39 2.23 -5.03
C ALA A 73 -4.50 0.79 -4.51
N PHE A 74 -4.20 -0.21 -5.35
CA PHE A 74 -4.14 -1.61 -4.94
C PHE A 74 -3.12 -1.86 -3.83
N TYR A 75 -1.93 -1.27 -3.94
CA TYR A 75 -0.89 -1.42 -2.92
C TYR A 75 -1.33 -0.84 -1.56
N TYR A 76 -1.88 0.38 -1.54
CA TYR A 76 -2.33 1.02 -0.31
C TYR A 76 -3.57 0.38 0.29
N TYR A 77 -4.52 -0.07 -0.54
CA TYR A 77 -5.63 -0.88 -0.05
C TYR A 77 -5.19 -2.20 0.53
N GLY A 78 -4.21 -2.86 -0.10
CA GLY A 78 -3.60 -4.07 0.43
C GLY A 78 -2.98 -3.83 1.80
N ALA A 79 -2.19 -2.76 1.94
CA ALA A 79 -1.62 -2.34 3.22
C ALA A 79 -2.71 -2.00 4.26
N PHE A 80 -3.78 -1.32 3.86
CA PHE A 80 -4.91 -1.04 4.75
C PHE A 80 -5.58 -2.34 5.21
N GLY A 81 -6.01 -3.21 4.29
CA GLY A 81 -6.75 -4.42 4.61
C GLY A 81 -5.95 -5.42 5.43
N LEU A 82 -4.67 -5.65 5.07
CA LEU A 82 -3.82 -6.63 5.73
C LEU A 82 -3.47 -6.30 7.18
N PHE A 83 -3.62 -5.05 7.60
CA PHE A 83 -3.22 -4.58 8.92
C PHE A 83 -4.36 -3.87 9.67
N ALA A 84 -5.58 -3.93 9.15
CA ALA A 84 -6.77 -3.41 9.82
C ALA A 84 -7.45 -4.45 10.71
N ASP A 85 -7.16 -5.74 10.52
CA ASP A 85 -7.62 -6.77 11.43
C ASP A 85 -6.99 -6.56 12.83
N GLY A 86 -7.73 -6.83 13.90
CA GLY A 86 -7.27 -6.53 15.27
C GLY A 86 -7.31 -5.06 15.69
N HIS A 87 -7.42 -4.12 14.74
CA HIS A 87 -7.42 -2.67 15.00
C HIS A 87 -8.72 -1.96 14.62
N VAL A 88 -9.59 -2.65 13.89
CA VAL A 88 -10.90 -2.15 13.48
C VAL A 88 -12.01 -2.93 14.18
N ALA A 89 -12.97 -2.20 14.76
CA ALA A 89 -14.22 -2.73 15.32
C ALA A 89 -14.06 -3.85 16.38
N ASP A 90 -12.99 -3.80 17.17
CA ASP A 90 -12.65 -4.78 18.22
C ASP A 90 -12.62 -6.23 17.73
N TRP A 91 -12.32 -6.44 16.43
CA TRP A 91 -12.20 -7.77 15.87
C TRP A 91 -10.97 -8.49 16.41
N ALA A 92 -11.07 -9.82 16.49
CA ALA A 92 -9.91 -10.66 16.79
C ALA A 92 -8.83 -10.46 15.73
N HIS A 93 -7.58 -10.42 16.18
CA HIS A 93 -6.45 -10.35 15.27
C HIS A 93 -6.20 -11.73 14.65
N SER A 94 -6.03 -11.78 13.33
CA SER A 94 -5.81 -13.02 12.61
C SER A 94 -4.51 -13.68 13.04
N THR A 95 -4.54 -14.99 13.24
CA THR A 95 -3.37 -15.78 13.67
C THR A 95 -2.77 -16.60 12.53
N GLY A 96 -3.54 -16.88 11.48
CA GLY A 96 -3.12 -17.69 10.33
C GLY A 96 -3.16 -16.94 8.99
N TYR A 97 -2.44 -17.48 7.98
CA TYR A 97 -2.30 -16.85 6.66
C TYR A 97 -3.64 -16.72 5.92
N ILE A 98 -4.42 -17.79 5.91
CA ILE A 98 -5.71 -17.83 5.21
C ILE A 98 -6.69 -16.87 5.89
N GLU A 99 -6.72 -16.88 7.22
CA GLU A 99 -7.56 -15.98 8.01
C GLU A 99 -7.22 -14.52 7.73
N LYS A 100 -5.93 -14.17 7.72
CA LYS A 100 -5.47 -12.80 7.45
C LYS A 100 -5.80 -12.33 6.04
N LEU A 101 -5.64 -13.18 5.04
CA LEU A 101 -6.04 -12.87 3.65
C LEU A 101 -7.56 -12.70 3.52
N PHE A 102 -8.34 -13.57 4.15
CA PHE A 102 -9.79 -13.50 4.11
C PHE A 102 -10.30 -12.23 4.81
N MET A 103 -9.80 -11.95 6.02
CA MET A 103 -10.17 -10.73 6.73
C MET A 103 -9.72 -9.47 6.00
N SER A 104 -8.52 -9.46 5.43
CA SER A 104 -8.07 -8.35 4.59
C SER A 104 -9.03 -8.10 3.42
N GLY A 105 -9.43 -9.14 2.70
CA GLY A 105 -10.40 -9.02 1.61
C GLY A 105 -11.76 -8.49 2.08
N PHE A 106 -12.26 -8.99 3.22
CA PHE A 106 -13.50 -8.53 3.82
C PHE A 106 -13.43 -7.06 4.24
N ILE A 107 -12.34 -6.65 4.90
CA ILE A 107 -12.11 -5.27 5.34
C ILE A 107 -12.03 -4.34 4.13
N ILE A 108 -11.27 -4.71 3.09
CA ILE A 108 -11.20 -3.94 1.85
C ILE A 108 -12.60 -3.77 1.28
N PHE A 109 -13.35 -4.86 1.11
CA PHE A 109 -14.71 -4.83 0.59
C PHE A 109 -15.63 -3.88 1.37
N VAL A 110 -15.67 -4.00 2.70
CA VAL A 110 -16.50 -3.13 3.55
C VAL A 110 -16.05 -1.67 3.47
N SER A 111 -14.73 -1.43 3.44
CA SER A 111 -14.18 -0.07 3.37
C SER A 111 -14.47 0.65 2.06
N LEU A 112 -14.73 -0.07 0.96
CA LEU A 112 -15.13 0.53 -0.32
C LEU A 112 -16.49 1.25 -0.23
N PHE A 113 -17.35 0.83 0.70
CA PHE A 113 -18.63 1.49 0.97
C PHE A 113 -18.51 2.63 1.99
N SER A 114 -17.33 2.82 2.61
CA SER A 114 -17.02 4.04 3.35
C SER A 114 -16.62 5.14 2.36
N ILE A 115 -16.93 6.41 2.64
CA ILE A 115 -16.48 7.52 1.78
C ILE A 115 -15.02 7.86 2.05
N VAL A 116 -14.59 7.75 3.31
CA VAL A 116 -13.29 8.28 3.78
C VAL A 116 -12.10 7.47 3.27
N VAL A 117 -12.13 6.14 3.41
CA VAL A 117 -11.00 5.29 3.03
C VAL A 117 -10.72 5.34 1.52
N PRO A 118 -11.72 5.17 0.62
CA PRO A 118 -11.50 5.28 -0.81
C PRO A 118 -11.03 6.65 -1.25
N LEU A 119 -11.58 7.71 -0.66
CA LEU A 119 -11.16 9.07 -1.00
C LEU A 119 -9.68 9.27 -0.67
N ILE A 120 -9.25 8.92 0.55
CA ILE A 120 -7.85 9.07 0.97
C ILE A 120 -6.93 8.23 0.07
N VAL A 121 -7.23 6.94 -0.10
CA VAL A 121 -6.39 6.02 -0.90
C VAL A 121 -6.31 6.50 -2.34
N PHE A 122 -7.44 6.86 -2.96
CA PHE A 122 -7.45 7.37 -4.32
C PHE A 122 -6.63 8.66 -4.46
N THR A 123 -6.81 9.61 -3.54
CA THR A 123 -6.09 10.89 -3.56
C THR A 123 -4.58 10.68 -3.46
N ILE A 124 -4.09 9.89 -2.51
CA ILE A 124 -2.64 9.65 -2.37
C ILE A 124 -2.07 8.92 -3.59
N SER A 125 -2.82 7.97 -4.17
CA SER A 125 -2.39 7.22 -5.36
C SER A 125 -2.29 8.10 -6.61
N VAL A 126 -3.28 8.98 -6.84
CA VAL A 126 -3.26 9.92 -7.96
C VAL A 126 -2.13 10.93 -7.79
N ILE A 127 -1.97 11.50 -6.59
CA ILE A 127 -0.89 12.46 -6.30
C ILE A 127 0.48 11.80 -6.55
N GLN A 128 0.71 10.59 -6.04
CA GLN A 128 1.99 9.91 -6.25
C GLN A 128 2.24 9.59 -7.72
N ALA A 129 1.24 9.05 -8.45
CA ALA A 129 1.39 8.76 -9.88
C ALA A 129 1.70 10.02 -10.69
N HIS A 130 1.03 11.13 -10.39
CA HIS A 130 1.24 12.40 -11.07
C HIS A 130 2.61 13.01 -10.77
N LEU A 131 3.04 13.03 -9.50
CA LEU A 131 4.37 13.52 -9.15
C LEU A 131 5.48 12.66 -9.77
N LEU A 132 5.26 11.34 -9.84
CA LEU A 132 6.20 10.45 -10.51
C LEU A 132 6.22 10.68 -12.03
N SER A 133 5.08 10.99 -12.67
CA SER A 133 5.02 11.27 -14.11
C SER A 133 5.92 12.45 -14.48
N ILE A 134 5.82 13.54 -13.72
CA ILE A 134 6.67 14.73 -13.87
C ILE A 134 8.16 14.35 -13.71
N ALA A 135 8.48 13.50 -12.73
CA ALA A 135 9.85 13.05 -12.50
C ALA A 135 10.39 12.14 -13.61
N VAL A 136 9.54 11.33 -14.25
CA VAL A 136 9.89 10.48 -15.40
C VAL A 136 10.12 11.33 -16.64
N GLU A 137 9.22 12.28 -16.93
CA GLU A 137 9.33 13.20 -18.07
C GLU A 137 10.62 14.04 -18.01
N ASN A 138 10.93 14.63 -16.85
CA ASN A 138 12.15 15.41 -16.62
C ASN A 138 13.45 14.61 -16.76
N ARG A 139 13.39 13.27 -16.78
CA ARG A 139 14.54 12.37 -16.97
C ARG A 139 14.70 11.88 -18.41
N GLN A 140 13.66 12.07 -19.24
CA GLN A 140 13.66 11.73 -20.66
C GLN A 140 14.09 12.91 -21.54
N LEU A 141 13.90 14.14 -21.06
CA LEU A 141 14.52 15.36 -21.58
C LEU A 141 16.02 15.41 -21.23
#